data_AF-A0A2T7NPU4-F1
#
_entry.id   AF-A0A2T7NPU4-F1
#
_cell.length_a   1.000
_cell.length_b   1.000
_cell.length_c   1.000
_cell.angle_alpha   90.00
_cell.angle_beta   90.00
_cell.angle_gamma   90.00
#
_symmetry.space_group_name_H-M   'P 1'
#
loop_
_entity.id
_entity.type
_entity.pdbx_description
1 polymer ?
#
loop_
_entity_poly.entity_id
_entity_poly.type
_entity_poly.pdbx_seq_one_letter_code
_entity_poly.pdbx_strand_id
1 'polypeptide(L)'
;MEEKTENGDVQFTIMENKDWVERWDAAQIGFHNTLASQGYTVFGVELAEKALQDFFQENDIPFTTEAAPSVDGIIFKSDDGRIILYCCDLFRISNDVVGQFDIIWDRGSLVAINREDREKYAALIKSLMAPGCKYLACTVEYDETKHKGPPHNVTDDAMQKLYGDTCEVTKADREDAIEDKHREWGLTSFFENLYVVEQKHS
;
A
#
# COMPACT_ATOMS: atom_id res chain seq x y z
N MET A 1 -37.77 29.17 -6.32
CA MET A 1 -38.53 27.95 -6.63
C MET A 1 -37.63 26.80 -6.25
N GLU A 2 -38.06 26.05 -5.24
CA GLU A 2 -37.40 24.82 -4.80
C GLU A 2 -37.51 23.75 -5.88
N GLU A 3 -36.48 22.94 -6.03
CA GLU A 3 -36.69 21.49 -6.11
C GLU A 3 -35.54 20.79 -5.35
N LYS A 4 -35.93 20.10 -4.28
CA LYS A 4 -35.11 19.12 -3.57
C LYS A 4 -35.07 17.85 -4.41
N THR A 5 -33.90 17.22 -4.48
CA THR A 5 -33.82 15.76 -4.57
C THR A 5 -33.17 15.23 -3.30
N GLU A 6 -33.99 14.56 -2.50
CA GLU A 6 -33.61 13.67 -1.43
C GLU A 6 -33.04 12.39 -2.05
N ASN A 7 -31.73 12.20 -1.93
CA ASN A 7 -31.09 10.91 -1.65
C ASN A 7 -29.59 11.17 -1.45
N GLY A 8 -29.15 11.05 -0.20
CA GLY A 8 -27.76 11.15 0.21
C GLY A 8 -26.98 9.89 -0.11
N ASP A 9 -27.00 9.44 -1.37
CA ASP A 9 -26.10 8.41 -1.84
C ASP A 9 -24.77 9.09 -2.19
N VAL A 10 -23.82 8.99 -1.26
CA VAL A 10 -22.40 9.18 -1.59
C VAL A 10 -22.07 8.10 -2.61
N GLN A 11 -22.00 8.47 -3.89
CA GLN A 11 -21.41 7.57 -4.89
C GLN A 11 -19.93 7.40 -4.53
N PHE A 12 -19.60 6.21 -4.04
CA PHE A 12 -18.22 5.76 -3.90
C PHE A 12 -17.67 5.52 -5.31
N THR A 13 -16.87 6.45 -5.81
CA THR A 13 -16.04 6.19 -6.97
C THR A 13 -14.89 5.30 -6.51
N ILE A 14 -14.95 4.01 -6.84
CA ILE A 14 -13.76 3.14 -6.86
C ILE A 14 -12.77 3.84 -7.80
N MET A 15 -11.57 4.19 -7.33
CA MET A 15 -10.56 4.81 -8.19
C MET A 15 -10.33 3.90 -9.40
N GLU A 16 -10.59 4.43 -10.59
CA GLU A 16 -10.43 3.65 -11.83
C GLU A 16 -8.92 3.50 -12.11
N ASN A 17 -8.55 2.51 -12.92
CA ASN A 17 -7.15 2.24 -13.31
C ASN A 17 -6.42 3.52 -13.80
N LYS A 18 -7.16 4.44 -14.43
CA LYS A 18 -6.62 5.73 -14.88
C LYS A 18 -6.16 6.65 -13.73
N ASP A 19 -6.90 6.68 -12.62
CA ASP A 19 -6.59 7.51 -11.45
C ASP A 19 -5.34 6.99 -10.71
N TRP A 20 -5.07 5.69 -10.83
CA TRP A 20 -3.86 5.05 -10.34
C TRP A 20 -2.63 5.36 -11.19
N VAL A 21 -2.76 5.32 -12.52
CA VAL A 21 -1.66 5.64 -13.45
C VAL A 21 -1.17 7.09 -13.26
N GLU A 22 -2.06 8.05 -13.06
CA GLU A 22 -1.68 9.47 -12.84
C GLU A 22 -0.94 9.69 -11.51
N ARG A 23 -1.18 8.85 -10.50
CA ARG A 23 -0.50 8.92 -9.18
C ARG A 23 0.87 8.24 -9.20
N TRP A 24 1.06 7.23 -10.05
CA TRP A 24 2.31 6.49 -10.21
C TRP A 24 3.45 7.36 -10.73
N ASP A 25 3.18 8.24 -11.70
CA ASP A 25 4.18 9.15 -12.30
C ASP A 25 4.80 10.14 -11.27
N ALA A 26 4.31 10.19 -10.03
CA ALA A 26 4.64 11.21 -9.03
C ALA A 26 5.50 10.74 -7.82
N ALA A 27 5.84 9.45 -7.64
CA ALA A 27 6.64 9.03 -6.46
C ALA A 27 7.49 7.74 -6.63
N GLN A 28 8.66 7.75 -5.98
CA GLN A 28 9.83 6.88 -6.18
C GLN A 28 9.70 5.40 -5.78
N ILE A 29 10.00 4.50 -6.74
CA ILE A 29 9.92 3.03 -6.59
C ILE A 29 11.31 2.39 -6.30
N GLY A 30 12.35 3.19 -6.04
CA GLY A 30 13.76 2.75 -5.96
C GLY A 30 14.13 1.74 -4.84
N PHE A 31 13.21 1.41 -3.93
CA PHE A 31 13.48 0.51 -2.81
C PHE A 31 13.56 -0.98 -3.22
N HIS A 32 12.76 -1.40 -4.21
CA HIS A 32 12.65 -2.82 -4.60
C HIS A 32 13.95 -3.37 -5.20
N ASN A 33 14.60 -2.61 -6.09
CA ASN A 33 15.88 -3.00 -6.70
C ASN A 33 17.01 -3.08 -5.65
N THR A 34 17.00 -2.16 -4.68
CA THR A 34 18.00 -2.11 -3.60
C THR A 34 17.95 -3.39 -2.74
N LEU A 35 16.77 -3.86 -2.34
CA LEU A 35 16.65 -5.10 -1.56
C LEU A 35 17.03 -6.35 -2.37
N ALA A 36 16.61 -6.45 -3.63
CA ALA A 36 16.98 -7.56 -4.49
C ALA A 36 18.51 -7.66 -4.69
N SER A 37 19.18 -6.51 -4.84
CA SER A 37 20.64 -6.43 -4.94
C SER A 37 21.37 -6.91 -3.67
N GLN A 38 20.72 -6.82 -2.50
CA GLN A 38 21.22 -7.30 -1.22
C GLN A 38 20.95 -8.79 -0.97
N GLY A 39 20.30 -9.48 -1.92
CA GLY A 39 20.06 -10.92 -1.87
C GLY A 39 18.70 -11.33 -1.32
N TYR A 40 17.80 -10.39 -1.04
CA TYR A 40 16.42 -10.69 -0.67
C TYR A 40 15.58 -11.02 -1.90
N THR A 41 14.54 -11.84 -1.70
CA THR A 41 13.47 -12.01 -2.69
C THR A 41 12.38 -10.99 -2.38
N VAL A 42 12.00 -10.19 -3.37
CA VAL A 42 11.03 -9.11 -3.26
C VAL A 42 9.74 -9.54 -3.97
N PHE A 43 8.65 -9.50 -3.23
CA PHE A 43 7.31 -9.69 -3.75
C PHE A 43 6.56 -8.36 -3.70
N GLY A 44 5.75 -8.10 -4.72
CA GLY A 44 4.89 -6.92 -4.79
C GLY A 44 3.58 -7.22 -5.49
N VAL A 45 2.59 -6.38 -5.24
CA VAL A 45 1.26 -6.48 -5.85
C VAL A 45 0.87 -5.10 -6.32
N GLU A 46 0.45 -5.00 -7.57
CA GLU A 46 0.05 -3.75 -8.22
C GLU A 46 -1.13 -4.07 -9.14
N LEU A 47 -2.08 -3.16 -9.27
CA LEU A 47 -3.23 -3.33 -10.16
C LEU A 47 -2.92 -2.82 -11.58
N ALA A 48 -2.09 -1.78 -11.69
CA ALA A 48 -1.73 -1.15 -12.95
C ALA A 48 -0.59 -1.90 -13.65
N GLU A 49 -0.92 -2.67 -14.69
CA GLU A 49 0.07 -3.39 -15.49
C GLU A 49 1.18 -2.47 -16.05
N LYS A 50 0.80 -1.26 -16.47
CA LYS A 50 1.76 -0.25 -16.96
C LYS A 50 2.78 0.13 -15.90
N ALA A 51 2.37 0.29 -14.64
CA ALA A 51 3.27 0.61 -13.53
C ALA A 51 4.34 -0.47 -13.33
N LEU A 52 3.95 -1.75 -13.46
CA LEU A 52 4.90 -2.87 -13.40
C LEU A 52 5.85 -2.88 -14.60
N GLN A 53 5.33 -2.67 -15.81
CA GLN A 53 6.16 -2.57 -17.02
C GLN A 53 7.19 -1.43 -16.91
N ASP A 54 6.73 -0.26 -16.48
CA ASP A 54 7.58 0.93 -16.29
C ASP A 54 8.64 0.66 -15.21
N PHE A 55 8.29 0.02 -14.08
CA PHE A 55 9.25 -0.37 -13.04
C PHE A 55 10.42 -1.19 -13.59
N PHE A 56 10.14 -2.26 -14.35
CA PHE A 56 11.21 -3.11 -14.89
C PHE A 56 12.05 -2.36 -15.94
N GLN A 57 11.41 -1.53 -16.78
CA GLN A 57 12.10 -0.75 -17.81
C GLN A 57 12.98 0.35 -17.21
N GLU A 58 12.46 1.15 -16.29
CA GLU A 58 13.18 2.26 -15.65
C GLU A 58 14.38 1.81 -14.82
N ASN A 59 14.34 0.56 -14.33
CA ASN A 59 15.43 -0.03 -13.56
C ASN A 59 16.38 -0.90 -14.40
N ASP A 60 16.19 -0.97 -15.71
CA ASP A 60 16.96 -1.83 -16.63
C ASP A 60 16.98 -3.31 -16.17
N ILE A 61 15.85 -3.83 -15.68
CA ILE A 61 15.72 -5.20 -15.16
C ILE A 61 15.04 -6.08 -16.22
N PRO A 62 15.74 -7.06 -16.82
CA PRO A 62 15.11 -8.06 -17.69
C PRO A 62 14.05 -8.86 -16.93
N PHE A 63 12.90 -9.07 -17.56
CA PHE A 63 11.77 -9.77 -16.96
C PHE A 63 10.99 -10.62 -17.96
N THR A 64 10.24 -11.56 -17.41
CA THR A 64 9.25 -12.39 -18.11
C THR A 64 7.88 -12.20 -17.48
N THR A 65 6.83 -12.53 -18.23
CA THR A 65 5.46 -12.56 -17.70
C THR A 65 4.87 -13.96 -17.79
N GLU A 66 4.07 -14.32 -16.78
CA GLU A 66 3.32 -15.57 -16.74
C GLU A 66 1.89 -15.33 -16.25
N ALA A 67 0.94 -16.15 -16.69
CA ALA A 67 -0.43 -16.05 -16.20
C ALA A 67 -0.52 -16.50 -14.73
N ALA A 68 -1.36 -15.83 -13.94
CA ALA A 68 -1.63 -16.16 -12.55
C ALA A 68 -3.13 -16.46 -12.34
N PRO A 69 -3.63 -17.64 -12.75
CA PRO A 69 -5.06 -17.94 -12.71
C PRO A 69 -5.67 -17.94 -11.31
N SER A 70 -4.88 -18.23 -10.27
CA SER A 70 -5.33 -18.25 -8.87
C SER A 70 -5.83 -16.88 -8.39
N VAL A 71 -5.32 -15.80 -8.98
CA VAL A 71 -5.70 -14.42 -8.68
C VAL A 71 -6.28 -13.69 -9.89
N ASP A 72 -6.49 -14.43 -10.99
CA ASP A 72 -6.90 -13.92 -12.31
C ASP A 72 -6.18 -12.61 -12.65
N GLY A 73 -4.86 -12.77 -12.76
CA GLY A 73 -3.91 -11.72 -13.04
C GLY A 73 -2.69 -12.25 -13.79
N ILE A 74 -1.61 -11.46 -13.79
CA ILE A 74 -0.35 -11.73 -14.48
C ILE A 74 0.79 -11.58 -13.46
N ILE A 75 1.79 -12.45 -13.48
CA ILE A 75 3.03 -12.28 -12.73
C ILE A 75 4.08 -11.71 -13.66
N PHE A 76 4.79 -10.69 -13.19
CA PHE A 76 6.02 -10.17 -13.76
C PHE A 76 7.18 -10.64 -12.90
N LYS A 77 8.18 -11.27 -13.53
CA LYS A 77 9.30 -11.89 -12.80
C LYS A 77 10.63 -11.51 -13.41
N SER A 78 11.55 -11.01 -12.60
CA SER A 78 12.94 -10.78 -13.04
C SER A 78 13.59 -12.10 -13.47
N ASP A 79 14.50 -12.06 -14.43
CA ASP A 79 15.16 -13.26 -14.96
C ASP A 79 15.93 -14.04 -13.88
N ASP A 80 16.46 -13.35 -12.87
CA ASP A 80 17.13 -13.97 -11.71
C ASP A 80 16.15 -14.48 -10.64
N GLY A 81 14.85 -14.25 -10.83
CA GLY A 81 13.76 -14.70 -9.97
C GLY A 81 13.68 -14.00 -8.61
N ARG A 82 14.45 -12.93 -8.38
CA ARG A 82 14.46 -12.21 -7.10
C ARG A 82 13.35 -11.17 -6.97
N ILE A 83 12.78 -10.69 -8.06
CA ILE A 83 11.65 -9.75 -8.03
C ILE A 83 10.45 -10.43 -8.70
N ILE A 84 9.36 -10.56 -7.95
CA ILE A 84 8.11 -11.19 -8.38
C ILE A 84 6.96 -10.24 -8.08
N LEU A 85 6.39 -9.63 -9.12
CA LEU A 85 5.32 -8.65 -8.99
C LEU A 85 4.02 -9.20 -9.59
N TYR A 86 2.96 -9.24 -8.78
CA TYR A 86 1.64 -9.67 -9.21
C TYR A 86 0.83 -8.48 -9.72
N CYS A 87 0.43 -8.53 -10.99
CA CYS A 87 -0.56 -7.65 -11.58
C CYS A 87 -1.97 -8.16 -11.28
N CYS A 88 -2.56 -7.77 -10.16
CA CYS A 88 -3.91 -8.20 -9.75
C CYS A 88 -4.50 -7.30 -8.66
N ASP A 89 -5.77 -7.52 -8.32
CA ASP A 89 -6.38 -6.94 -7.11
C ASP A 89 -5.71 -7.54 -5.86
N LEU A 90 -5.17 -6.66 -5.00
CA LEU A 90 -4.51 -7.01 -3.75
C LEU A 90 -5.31 -7.99 -2.89
N PHE A 91 -6.63 -7.83 -2.82
CA PHE A 91 -7.49 -8.68 -2.00
C PHE A 91 -7.69 -10.10 -2.56
N ARG A 92 -7.13 -10.41 -3.73
CA ARG A 92 -7.07 -11.78 -4.27
C ARG A 92 -5.82 -12.53 -3.82
N ILE A 93 -4.85 -11.82 -3.26
CA ILE A 93 -3.66 -12.43 -2.66
C ILE A 93 -4.02 -13.09 -1.33
N SER A 94 -3.35 -14.20 -1.04
CA SER A 94 -3.44 -14.89 0.24
C SER A 94 -2.14 -15.64 0.53
N ASN A 95 -1.98 -16.11 1.75
CA ASN A 95 -0.86 -16.99 2.14
C ASN A 95 -0.80 -18.25 1.26
N ASP A 96 -1.93 -18.81 0.84
CA ASP A 96 -1.93 -19.98 -0.05
C ASP A 96 -1.38 -19.67 -1.46
N VAL A 97 -1.40 -18.39 -1.88
CA VAL A 97 -0.91 -17.95 -3.18
C VAL A 97 0.58 -17.58 -3.12
N VAL A 98 0.97 -16.76 -2.14
CA VAL A 98 2.32 -16.15 -2.09
C VAL A 98 3.15 -16.55 -0.88
N GLY A 99 2.60 -17.34 0.03
CA GLY A 99 3.22 -17.68 1.30
C GLY A 99 3.17 -16.54 2.32
N GLN A 100 4.14 -16.56 3.23
CA GLN A 100 4.34 -15.54 4.26
C GLN A 100 5.70 -14.87 4.09
N PHE A 101 5.84 -13.68 4.67
CA PHE A 101 7.00 -12.82 4.53
C PHE A 101 7.66 -12.51 5.87
N ASP A 102 8.98 -12.41 5.86
CA ASP A 102 9.78 -11.97 7.02
C ASP A 102 9.69 -10.45 7.22
N ILE A 103 9.48 -9.69 6.14
CA ILE A 103 9.39 -8.23 6.16
C ILE A 103 8.28 -7.80 5.21
N ILE A 104 7.42 -6.90 5.66
CA ILE A 104 6.41 -6.23 4.81
C ILE A 104 6.70 -4.73 4.86
N TRP A 105 6.86 -4.10 3.69
CA TRP A 105 7.01 -2.66 3.55
C TRP A 105 5.74 -2.07 2.94
N ASP A 106 5.07 -1.21 3.68
CA ASP A 106 3.84 -0.55 3.28
C ASP A 106 4.01 0.95 3.35
N ARG A 107 4.19 1.53 2.16
CA ARG A 107 4.18 2.97 1.96
C ARG A 107 3.29 3.28 0.77
N GLY A 108 2.31 4.15 0.98
CA GLY A 108 1.31 4.42 -0.04
C GLY A 108 0.32 3.28 -0.27
N SER A 109 0.34 2.20 0.53
CA SER A 109 -0.63 1.09 0.43
C SER A 109 -1.78 1.29 1.43
N LEU A 110 -1.58 1.11 2.74
CA LEU A 110 -2.67 1.27 3.75
C LEU A 110 -3.38 2.63 3.65
N VAL A 111 -2.63 3.70 3.41
CA VAL A 111 -3.18 5.06 3.25
C VAL A 111 -3.96 5.24 1.94
N ALA A 112 -3.81 4.37 0.95
CA ALA A 112 -4.60 4.36 -0.28
C ALA A 112 -5.87 3.49 -0.16
N ILE A 113 -5.99 2.65 0.89
CA ILE A 113 -7.15 1.81 1.13
C ILE A 113 -8.30 2.63 1.74
N ASN A 114 -9.49 2.45 1.15
CA ASN A 114 -10.75 3.00 1.65
C ASN A 114 -10.99 2.60 3.11
N ARG A 115 -11.58 3.50 3.91
CA ARG A 115 -11.69 3.32 5.37
C ARG A 115 -12.42 2.05 5.77
N GLU A 116 -13.47 1.69 5.03
CA GLU A 116 -14.31 0.51 5.19
C GLU A 116 -13.57 -0.80 4.91
N ASP A 117 -12.56 -0.78 4.03
CA ASP A 117 -11.80 -1.97 3.62
C ASP A 117 -10.56 -2.21 4.50
N ARG A 118 -10.24 -1.30 5.44
CA ARG A 118 -9.01 -1.40 6.25
C ARG A 118 -8.98 -2.58 7.18
N GLU A 119 -10.11 -3.00 7.75
CA GLU A 119 -10.15 -4.20 8.59
C GLU A 119 -9.84 -5.45 7.76
N LYS A 120 -10.35 -5.53 6.52
CA LYS A 120 -10.02 -6.58 5.55
C LYS A 120 -8.55 -6.53 5.13
N TYR A 121 -8.01 -5.33 4.88
CA TYR A 121 -6.60 -5.13 4.56
C TYR A 121 -5.68 -5.57 5.70
N ALA A 122 -5.97 -5.14 6.94
CA ALA A 122 -5.18 -5.52 8.11
C ALA A 122 -5.23 -7.04 8.34
N ALA A 123 -6.38 -7.69 8.12
CA ALA A 123 -6.48 -9.14 8.18
C ALA A 123 -5.60 -9.83 7.12
N LEU A 124 -5.58 -9.31 5.89
CA LEU A 124 -4.70 -9.79 4.82
C LEU A 124 -3.22 -9.65 5.24
N ILE A 125 -2.76 -8.46 5.62
CA ILE A 125 -1.39 -8.23 6.05
C ILE A 125 -0.99 -9.17 7.19
N LYS A 126 -1.83 -9.29 8.23
CA LYS A 126 -1.59 -10.22 9.35
C LYS A 126 -1.43 -11.67 8.89
N SER A 127 -2.22 -12.11 7.90
CA SER A 127 -2.12 -13.48 7.36
C SER A 127 -0.81 -13.74 6.60
N LEU A 128 -0.23 -12.69 6.01
CA LEU A 128 1.01 -12.74 5.25
C LEU A 128 2.26 -12.59 6.13
N MET A 129 2.11 -12.29 7.43
CA MET A 129 3.22 -12.19 8.37
C MET A 129 3.70 -13.58 8.83
N ALA A 130 4.94 -13.93 8.49
CA ALA A 130 5.61 -15.10 9.05
C ALA A 130 5.88 -14.90 10.57
N PRO A 131 6.12 -15.97 11.34
CA PRO A 131 6.58 -15.83 12.72
C PRO A 131 7.85 -14.96 12.81
N GLY A 132 7.81 -13.89 13.60
CA GLY A 132 8.90 -12.92 13.72
C GLY A 132 8.95 -11.88 12.60
N CYS A 133 7.92 -11.81 11.75
CA CYS A 133 7.81 -10.81 10.70
C CYS A 133 7.81 -9.38 11.25
N LYS A 134 8.47 -8.47 10.54
CA LYS A 134 8.42 -7.03 10.77
C LYS A 134 7.60 -6.35 9.68
N TYR A 135 6.45 -5.81 10.07
CA TYR A 135 5.64 -4.97 9.20
C TYR A 135 5.96 -3.50 9.45
N LEU A 136 6.51 -2.85 8.43
CA LEU A 136 6.89 -1.44 8.42
C LEU A 136 5.83 -0.65 7.64
N ALA A 137 5.07 0.19 8.34
CA ALA A 137 3.95 0.93 7.76
C ALA A 137 4.18 2.44 7.85
N CYS A 138 4.21 3.11 6.69
CA CYS A 138 4.21 4.56 6.57
C CYS A 138 2.78 5.08 6.49
N THR A 139 2.37 5.86 7.49
CA THR A 139 1.08 6.57 7.47
C THR A 139 1.26 8.06 7.36
N VAL A 140 0.17 8.78 7.06
CA VAL A 140 0.15 10.24 7.00
C VAL A 140 -0.85 10.82 7.99
N GLU A 141 -0.48 11.92 8.63
CA GLU A 141 -1.28 12.65 9.62
C GLU A 141 -1.46 14.10 9.16
N TYR A 142 -2.70 14.54 8.98
CA TYR A 142 -3.07 15.90 8.57
C TYR A 142 -4.55 16.21 8.92
N ASP A 143 -4.97 17.47 8.76
CA ASP A 143 -6.38 17.87 8.96
C ASP A 143 -7.29 17.33 7.85
N GLU A 144 -7.97 16.22 8.13
CA GLU A 144 -8.89 15.55 7.19
C GLU A 144 -10.15 16.37 6.87
N THR A 145 -10.40 17.49 7.55
CA THR A 145 -11.46 18.41 7.11
C THR A 145 -11.10 19.16 5.83
N LYS A 146 -9.81 19.21 5.48
CA LYS A 146 -9.28 19.91 4.29
C LYS A 146 -9.08 18.99 3.08
N HIS A 147 -8.67 17.75 3.33
CA HIS A 147 -8.46 16.74 2.29
C HIS A 147 -9.07 15.41 2.75
N LYS A 148 -9.78 14.71 1.85
CA LYS A 148 -10.42 13.42 2.17
C LYS A 148 -9.58 12.21 1.76
N GLY A 149 -8.44 12.45 1.11
CA GLY A 149 -7.59 11.42 0.56
C GLY A 149 -8.02 10.96 -0.83
N PRO A 150 -7.33 9.95 -1.39
CA PRO A 150 -6.07 9.41 -0.87
C PRO A 150 -4.89 10.39 -1.07
N PRO A 151 -3.79 10.29 -0.29
CA PRO A 151 -3.63 9.38 0.85
C PRO A 151 -4.55 9.80 2.00
N HIS A 152 -5.24 8.84 2.60
CA HIS A 152 -6.13 9.07 3.72
C HIS A 152 -5.33 9.20 5.02
N ASN A 153 -5.80 10.02 5.96
CA ASN A 153 -5.24 10.06 7.30
C ASN A 153 -5.43 8.70 8.02
N VAL A 154 -4.36 8.17 8.61
CA VAL A 154 -4.36 6.97 9.46
C VAL A 154 -3.68 7.33 10.78
N THR A 155 -4.50 7.48 11.82
CA THR A 155 -4.08 7.89 13.16
C THR A 155 -3.50 6.74 13.97
N ASP A 156 -2.83 7.08 15.07
CA ASP A 156 -2.31 6.12 16.06
C ASP A 156 -3.42 5.18 16.56
N ASP A 157 -4.59 5.72 16.89
CA ASP A 157 -5.76 4.93 17.31
C ASP A 157 -6.22 3.95 16.22
N ALA A 158 -6.17 4.36 14.95
CA ALA A 158 -6.50 3.47 13.83
C ALA A 158 -5.48 2.34 13.70
N MET A 159 -4.18 2.63 13.82
CA MET A 159 -3.13 1.59 13.82
C MET A 159 -3.32 0.60 14.97
N GLN A 160 -3.59 1.09 16.18
CA GLN A 160 -3.87 0.24 17.35
C GLN A 160 -5.15 -0.58 17.16
N LYS A 161 -6.21 -0.01 16.56
CA LYS A 161 -7.45 -0.75 16.28
C LYS A 161 -7.23 -1.87 15.26
N LEU A 162 -6.45 -1.62 14.20
CA LEU A 162 -6.25 -2.57 13.10
C LEU A 162 -5.33 -3.74 13.48
N TYR A 163 -4.29 -3.47 14.27
CA TYR A 163 -3.21 -4.43 14.51
C TYR A 163 -2.98 -4.76 15.99
N GLY A 164 -3.43 -3.92 16.92
CA GLY A 164 -3.10 -4.02 18.36
C GLY A 164 -3.74 -5.21 19.08
N ASP A 165 -4.67 -5.94 18.45
CA ASP A 165 -5.24 -7.17 18.97
C ASP A 165 -4.17 -8.27 19.08
N THR A 166 -3.48 -8.53 17.97
CA THR A 166 -2.49 -9.63 17.84
C THR A 166 -1.05 -9.15 17.73
N CYS A 167 -0.82 -7.86 17.47
CA CYS A 167 0.50 -7.30 17.25
C CYS A 167 0.84 -6.21 18.28
N GLU A 168 2.13 -6.05 18.56
CA GLU A 168 2.67 -4.82 19.16
C GLU A 168 2.83 -3.78 18.04
N VAL A 169 2.41 -2.54 18.31
CA VAL A 169 2.43 -1.45 17.33
C VAL A 169 3.24 -0.30 17.93
N THR A 170 4.42 -0.07 17.35
CA THR A 170 5.38 0.93 17.83
C THR A 170 5.55 2.01 16.77
N LYS A 171 5.32 3.28 17.14
CA LYS A 171 5.69 4.42 16.29
C LYS A 171 7.20 4.63 16.40
N ALA A 172 7.92 4.32 15.33
CA ALA A 172 9.37 4.42 15.28
C ALA A 172 9.84 5.83 14.89
N ASP A 173 9.08 6.52 14.04
CA ASP A 173 9.44 7.86 13.59
C ASP A 173 8.22 8.72 13.24
N ARG A 174 8.43 10.04 13.23
CA ARG A 174 7.46 11.03 12.79
C ARG A 174 8.19 12.26 12.24
N GLU A 175 7.99 12.52 10.95
CA GLU A 175 8.66 13.61 10.25
C GLU A 175 7.64 14.62 9.70
N ASP A 176 8.01 15.91 9.70
CA ASP A 176 7.26 16.92 8.95
C ASP A 176 7.58 16.78 7.46
N ALA A 177 6.57 16.37 6.69
CA ALA A 177 6.67 16.05 5.27
C ALA A 177 5.79 16.99 4.43
N ILE A 178 5.50 18.20 4.92
CA ILE A 178 4.72 19.17 4.16
C ILE A 178 5.48 19.68 2.94
N GLU A 179 4.82 19.63 1.78
CA GLU A 179 5.33 20.07 0.48
C GLU A 179 4.30 21.00 -0.17
N ASP A 180 4.67 21.68 -1.25
CA ASP A 180 3.77 22.62 -1.94
C ASP A 180 2.48 21.94 -2.42
N LYS A 181 2.56 20.70 -2.93
CA LYS A 181 1.37 19.90 -3.30
C LYS A 181 0.40 19.68 -2.13
N HIS A 182 0.91 19.55 -0.90
CA HIS A 182 0.08 19.38 0.29
C HIS A 182 -0.60 20.72 0.67
N ARG A 183 0.09 21.84 0.44
CA ARG A 183 -0.48 23.19 0.65
C ARG A 183 -1.59 23.50 -0.34
N GLU A 184 -1.49 23.00 -1.57
CA GLU A 184 -2.56 23.08 -2.58
C GLU A 184 -3.84 22.37 -2.13
N TRP A 185 -3.74 21.32 -1.29
CA TRP A 185 -4.90 20.69 -0.65
C TRP A 185 -5.46 21.50 0.54
N GLY A 186 -4.93 22.69 0.79
CA GLY A 186 -5.32 23.54 1.92
C GLY A 186 -4.72 23.13 3.26
N LEU A 187 -3.69 22.27 3.27
CA LEU A 187 -3.04 21.81 4.48
C LEU A 187 -1.98 22.80 4.96
N THR A 188 -1.92 23.00 6.27
CA THR A 188 -0.87 23.78 6.95
C THR A 188 0.15 22.91 7.66
N SER A 189 -0.15 21.61 7.83
CA SER A 189 0.74 20.58 8.35
C SER A 189 0.47 19.25 7.67
N PHE A 190 1.50 18.44 7.49
CA PHE A 190 1.42 17.09 6.94
C PHE A 190 2.60 16.29 7.48
N PHE A 191 2.34 15.24 8.25
CA PHE A 191 3.38 14.43 8.86
C PHE A 191 3.37 13.01 8.29
N GLU A 192 4.53 12.48 7.96
CA GLU A 192 4.72 11.06 7.67
C GLU A 192 5.11 10.37 8.99
N ASN A 193 4.45 9.26 9.33
CA ASN A 193 4.75 8.46 10.52
C ASN A 193 5.21 7.08 10.08
N LEU A 194 6.29 6.59 10.67
CA LEU A 194 6.76 5.20 10.47
C LEU A 194 6.37 4.36 11.68
N TYR A 195 5.66 3.27 11.43
CA TYR A 195 5.34 2.26 12.43
C TYR A 195 6.09 0.96 12.18
N VAL A 196 6.49 0.31 13.26
CA VAL A 196 6.93 -1.08 13.29
C VAL A 196 5.85 -1.89 13.99
N VAL A 197 5.34 -2.91 13.31
CA VAL A 197 4.30 -3.81 13.80
C VAL A 197 4.84 -5.24 13.81
N GLU A 198 4.81 -5.86 15.00
CA GLU A 198 5.38 -7.19 15.25
C GLU A 198 4.33 -8.08 15.95
N GLN A 199 4.23 -9.35 15.57
CA GLN A 199 3.31 -10.28 16.23
C GLN A 199 3.70 -10.45 17.72
N LYS A 200 2.71 -10.38 18.62
CA LYS A 200 2.97 -10.61 20.04
C LYS A 200 3.45 -12.03 20.25
N HIS A 201 4.50 -12.20 21.05
CA HIS A 201 4.93 -13.53 21.48
C HIS A 201 3.85 -14.15 22.36
N SER A 202 3.43 -15.37 22.01
CA SER A 202 2.55 -16.20 22.84
C SER A 202 3.31 -16.86 23.98
#